data_AF-A0A7W0WVR0-F1
#
_entry.id   AF-A0A7W0WVR0-F1
#
_cell.length_a   1.000
_cell.length_b   1.000
_cell.length_c   1.000
_cell.angle_alpha   90.00
_cell.angle_beta   90.00
_cell.angle_gamma   90.00
#
_symmetry.space_group_name_H-M   'P 1'
#
loop_
_entity.id
_entity.type
_entity.pdbx_description
1 polymer ?
#
loop_
_entity_poly.entity_id
_entity_poly.type
_entity_poly.pdbx_seq_one_letter_code
_entity_poly.pdbx_strand_id
1 'polypeptide(L)'
;MRSISLGRICSVFVLLAILRVLAPSDVRAESGIVVVGGNADERVRTTATTAIEKVVQDAGWSLAAKKLSPKEKDALLSCKQPTPSACVPPTLETAGIHQLVVVTVDTATSDDGSPMFVLVGRVIMTNPQASQFNKRHCERCADDRLQSEATTLVA
;
A
#
# COMPACT_ATOMS: atom_id res chain seq x y z
N MET A 1 -50.29 -38.48 50.99
CA MET A 1 -50.40 -37.72 49.73
C MET A 1 -49.00 -37.29 49.31
N ARG A 2 -48.58 -37.73 48.11
CA ARG A 2 -47.30 -37.39 47.47
C ARG A 2 -47.42 -36.02 46.79
N SER A 3 -46.38 -35.20 46.86
CA SER A 3 -45.87 -34.49 45.68
C SER A 3 -44.43 -34.02 45.90
N ILE A 4 -43.60 -34.29 44.91
CA ILE A 4 -42.16 -34.09 44.84
C ILE A 4 -41.93 -32.95 43.84
N SER A 5 -40.95 -32.09 44.14
CA SER A 5 -39.92 -31.60 43.20
C SER A 5 -40.09 -30.38 42.29
N LEU A 6 -38.89 -29.85 42.00
CA LEU A 6 -38.45 -29.04 40.86
C LEU A 6 -38.88 -27.56 40.85
N GLY A 7 -37.99 -26.58 40.73
CA GLY A 7 -36.57 -26.64 40.46
C GLY A 7 -35.95 -25.25 40.56
N ARG A 8 -34.95 -25.12 41.43
CA ARG A 8 -33.97 -24.02 41.44
C ARG A 8 -33.04 -24.19 40.24
N ILE A 9 -33.56 -24.06 39.02
CA ILE A 9 -32.77 -24.15 37.78
C ILE A 9 -33.36 -23.17 36.77
N CYS A 10 -33.36 -21.87 37.08
CA CYS A 10 -33.83 -20.85 36.13
C CYS A 10 -32.85 -19.69 35.90
N SER A 11 -31.63 -19.74 36.44
CA SER A 11 -30.74 -18.56 36.41
C SER A 11 -29.30 -18.82 35.94
N VAL A 12 -29.06 -19.87 35.15
CA VAL A 12 -27.70 -20.15 34.62
C VAL A 12 -27.67 -20.26 33.09
N PHE A 13 -28.80 -20.37 32.39
CA PHE A 13 -28.80 -20.64 30.95
C PHE A 13 -28.86 -19.41 30.02
N VAL A 14 -28.96 -18.18 30.53
CA VAL A 14 -29.09 -16.98 29.67
C VAL A 14 -27.73 -16.35 29.29
N LEU A 15 -26.61 -16.80 29.88
CA LEU A 15 -25.27 -16.23 29.64
C LEU A 15 -24.45 -16.93 28.54
N LEU A 16 -25.00 -17.93 27.85
CA LEU A 16 -24.25 -18.79 26.92
C LEU A 16 -24.57 -18.60 25.42
N ALA A 17 -25.30 -17.55 25.04
CA ALA A 17 -25.80 -17.37 23.67
C ALA A 17 -25.30 -16.12 22.92
N ILE A 18 -24.22 -15.47 23.35
CA ILE A 18 -23.58 -14.35 22.61
C ILE A 18 -22.15 -14.70 22.18
N LEU A 19 -21.93 -15.97 21.82
CA LEU A 19 -20.64 -16.49 21.35
C LEU A 19 -20.81 -17.14 19.97
N ARG A 20 -21.47 -16.45 19.03
CA ARG A 20 -21.47 -16.85 17.62
C ARG A 20 -21.38 -15.63 16.72
N VAL A 21 -20.49 -15.74 15.75
CA VAL A 21 -20.20 -14.81 14.65
C VAL A 21 -19.22 -13.67 14.98
N LEU A 22 -18.07 -14.01 15.59
CA LEU A 22 -16.79 -13.50 15.08
C LEU A 22 -16.29 -14.53 14.07
N ALA A 23 -16.98 -14.64 12.93
CA ALA A 23 -16.30 -15.19 11.77
C ALA A 23 -15.22 -14.14 11.44
N PRO A 24 -13.92 -14.50 11.38
CA PRO A 24 -12.99 -13.61 10.72
C PRO A 24 -13.58 -13.43 9.33
N SER A 25 -14.03 -12.22 9.02
CA SER A 25 -14.09 -11.84 7.62
C SER A 25 -12.70 -12.18 7.12
N ASP A 26 -12.58 -13.07 6.14
CA ASP A 26 -11.39 -13.16 5.32
C ASP A 26 -11.25 -11.76 4.71
N VAL A 27 -10.62 -10.86 5.48
CA VAL A 27 -9.95 -9.68 4.99
C VAL A 27 -8.85 -10.30 4.15
N ARG A 28 -9.23 -10.64 2.93
CA ARG A 28 -8.32 -11.12 1.91
C ARG A 28 -7.37 -9.96 1.73
N ALA A 29 -6.26 -9.99 2.46
CA ALA A 29 -5.33 -8.88 2.52
C ALA A 29 -4.94 -8.59 1.07
N GLU A 30 -5.42 -7.46 0.56
CA GLU A 30 -5.18 -7.10 -0.83
C GLU A 30 -3.67 -6.98 -0.98
N SER A 31 -3.15 -7.78 -1.91
CA SER A 31 -1.70 -7.88 -2.10
C SER A 31 -1.24 -6.70 -2.92
N GLY A 32 -0.40 -5.86 -2.32
CA GLY A 32 0.15 -4.66 -2.91
C GLY A 32 1.59 -4.84 -3.36
N ILE A 33 2.04 -4.03 -4.32
CA ILE A 33 3.47 -3.92 -4.67
C ILE A 33 3.89 -2.45 -4.65
N VAL A 34 5.08 -2.19 -4.11
CA VAL A 34 5.76 -0.89 -4.21
C VAL A 34 6.91 -1.01 -5.20
N VAL A 35 6.99 -0.07 -6.14
CA VAL A 35 8.07 0.05 -7.12
C VAL A 35 8.63 1.45 -7.06
N VAL A 36 9.91 1.56 -6.72
CA VAL A 36 10.64 2.84 -6.73
C VAL A 36 11.74 2.79 -7.79
N GLY A 37 11.78 3.79 -8.66
CA GLY A 37 12.81 3.98 -9.68
C GLY A 37 13.26 5.43 -9.78
N GLY A 38 13.87 5.80 -10.90
CA GLY A 38 14.39 7.15 -11.14
C GLY A 38 15.92 7.24 -11.04
N ASN A 39 16.45 8.42 -11.37
CA ASN A 39 17.90 8.63 -11.52
C ASN A 39 18.63 9.02 -10.22
N ALA A 40 17.93 9.19 -9.09
CA ALA A 40 18.57 9.45 -7.80
C ALA A 40 19.47 8.30 -7.32
N ASP A 41 20.39 8.60 -6.40
CA ASP A 41 21.27 7.57 -5.82
C ASP A 41 20.48 6.47 -5.10
N GLU A 42 21.08 5.29 -5.00
CA GLU A 42 20.44 4.11 -4.42
C GLU A 42 19.97 4.35 -2.97
N ARG A 43 20.76 5.05 -2.15
CA ARG A 43 20.39 5.41 -0.78
C ARG A 43 19.09 6.22 -0.72
N VAL A 44 18.93 7.18 -1.63
CA VAL A 44 17.75 8.05 -1.70
C VAL A 44 16.53 7.23 -2.10
N ARG A 45 16.66 6.40 -3.15
CA ARG A 45 15.57 5.50 -3.56
C ARG A 45 15.17 4.53 -2.46
N THR A 46 16.13 3.91 -1.78
CA THR A 46 15.87 2.98 -0.67
C THR A 46 15.16 3.67 0.49
N THR A 47 15.57 4.89 0.84
CA THR A 47 14.92 5.69 1.89
C THR A 47 13.46 5.98 1.55
N ALA A 48 13.19 6.38 0.30
CA ALA A 48 11.82 6.59 -0.18
C ALA A 48 11.02 5.27 -0.16
N THR A 49 11.59 4.17 -0.65
CA THR A 49 10.95 2.83 -0.63
C THR A 49 10.53 2.45 0.78
N THR A 50 11.42 2.53 1.77
CA THR A 50 11.11 2.16 3.16
C THR A 50 10.01 3.03 3.75
N ALA A 51 10.01 4.34 3.48
CA ALA A 51 8.95 5.24 3.93
C ALA A 51 7.59 4.87 3.31
N ILE A 52 7.55 4.64 2.00
CA ILE A 52 6.33 4.28 1.28
C ILE A 52 5.79 2.92 1.74
N GLU A 53 6.66 1.91 1.83
CA GLU A 53 6.29 0.56 2.30
C GLU A 53 5.67 0.61 3.70
N LYS A 54 6.26 1.41 4.60
CA LYS A 54 5.70 1.61 5.94
C LYS A 54 4.30 2.21 5.89
N VAL A 55 4.09 3.24 5.07
CA VAL A 55 2.80 3.94 4.98
C VAL A 55 1.70 3.03 4.43
N VAL A 56 1.99 2.27 3.38
CA VAL A 56 1.00 1.35 2.82
C VAL A 56 0.70 0.19 3.77
N GLN A 57 1.69 -0.30 4.51
CA GLN A 57 1.49 -1.29 5.57
C GLN A 57 0.65 -0.73 6.72
N ASP A 58 0.92 0.50 7.17
CA ASP A 58 0.13 1.20 8.20
C ASP A 58 -1.32 1.46 7.71
N ALA A 59 -1.54 1.55 6.39
CA ALA A 59 -2.86 1.60 5.74
C ALA A 59 -3.52 0.21 5.55
N GLY A 60 -2.90 -0.87 6.06
CA GLY A 60 -3.46 -2.22 6.06
C GLY A 60 -3.14 -3.07 4.82
N TRP A 61 -2.24 -2.61 3.94
CA TRP A 61 -1.85 -3.39 2.77
C TRP A 61 -0.91 -4.53 3.13
N SER A 62 -1.09 -5.68 2.50
CA SER A 62 -0.10 -6.75 2.56
C SER A 62 0.81 -6.66 1.35
N LEU A 63 2.10 -6.41 1.55
CA LEU A 63 3.04 -6.38 0.43
C LEU A 63 3.28 -7.78 -0.12
N ALA A 64 3.12 -7.94 -1.43
CA ALA A 64 3.31 -9.21 -2.10
C ALA A 64 4.79 -9.63 -2.06
N ALA A 65 5.05 -10.90 -1.73
CA ALA A 65 6.40 -11.48 -1.80
C ALA A 65 6.91 -11.66 -3.24
N LYS A 66 6.05 -11.43 -4.26
CA LYS A 66 6.41 -11.56 -5.67
C LYS A 66 7.53 -10.59 -6.01
N LYS A 67 8.65 -11.14 -6.49
CA LYS A 67 9.72 -10.35 -7.10
C LYS A 67 9.31 -9.96 -8.52
N LEU A 68 9.30 -8.66 -8.80
CA LEU A 68 9.10 -8.16 -10.16
C LEU A 68 10.33 -8.44 -11.03
N SER A 69 10.09 -8.92 -12.24
CA SER A 69 11.10 -8.95 -13.29
C SER A 69 11.52 -7.53 -13.70
N PRO A 70 12.73 -7.34 -14.27
CA PRO A 70 13.17 -6.03 -14.77
C PRO A 70 12.15 -5.43 -15.75
N LYS A 71 11.62 -6.24 -16.68
CA LYS A 71 10.60 -5.82 -17.65
C LYS A 71 9.30 -5.33 -17.00
N GLU A 72 8.83 -6.00 -15.94
CA GLU A 72 7.65 -5.56 -15.18
C GLU A 72 7.92 -4.22 -14.48
N LYS A 73 9.10 -4.05 -13.86
CA LYS A 73 9.49 -2.78 -13.23
C LYS A 73 9.54 -1.65 -14.25
N ASP A 74 10.18 -1.87 -15.39
CA ASP A 74 10.32 -0.85 -16.43
C ASP A 74 8.97 -0.44 -17.02
N ALA A 75 8.06 -1.41 -17.23
CA ALA A 75 6.70 -1.15 -17.70
C ALA A 75 5.92 -0.27 -16.70
N LEU A 76 6.00 -0.59 -15.40
CA LEU A 76 5.36 0.18 -14.35
C LEU A 76 5.95 1.60 -14.22
N LEU A 77 7.27 1.73 -14.20
CA LEU A 77 7.94 3.02 -14.11
C LEU A 77 7.61 3.92 -15.32
N SER A 78 7.49 3.33 -16.50
CA SER A 78 7.11 4.02 -17.74
C SER A 78 5.62 4.34 -17.84
N CYS A 79 4.78 3.89 -16.90
CA CYS A 79 3.33 4.06 -16.95
C CYS A 79 2.85 5.50 -16.68
N LYS A 80 3.00 6.40 -17.65
CA LYS A 80 2.58 7.81 -17.51
C LYS A 80 1.10 8.06 -17.80
N GLN A 81 0.34 7.04 -18.20
CA GLN A 81 -1.02 7.20 -18.70
C GLN A 81 -2.05 7.34 -17.56
N PRO A 82 -3.15 8.09 -17.81
CA PRO A 82 -4.22 8.26 -16.82
C PRO A 82 -5.01 6.97 -16.57
N THR A 83 -5.02 6.04 -17.53
CA THR A 83 -5.70 4.74 -17.42
C THR A 83 -4.72 3.65 -17.00
N PRO A 84 -4.87 3.07 -15.80
CA PRO A 84 -3.91 2.10 -15.27
C PRO A 84 -3.85 0.78 -16.06
N SER A 85 -4.94 0.39 -16.73
CA SER A 85 -5.05 -0.88 -17.45
C SER A 85 -4.09 -1.04 -18.63
N ALA A 86 -3.62 0.06 -19.23
CA ALA A 86 -2.78 0.00 -20.43
C ALA A 86 -1.31 -0.39 -20.14
N CYS A 87 -0.87 -0.24 -18.89
CA CYS A 87 0.56 -0.33 -18.53
C CYS A 87 0.85 -1.31 -17.41
N VAL A 88 -0.17 -1.75 -16.65
CA VAL A 88 0.01 -2.76 -15.61
C VAL A 88 0.20 -4.11 -16.29
N PRO A 89 1.32 -4.81 -16.03
CA PRO A 89 1.53 -6.14 -16.61
C PRO A 89 0.42 -7.10 -16.19
N PRO A 90 -0.18 -7.86 -17.12
CA PRO A 90 -1.26 -8.82 -16.82
C PRO A 90 -0.81 -9.94 -15.86
N THR A 91 0.51 -10.17 -15.77
CA THR A 91 1.14 -11.09 -14.81
C THR A 91 0.99 -10.66 -13.34
N LEU A 92 0.61 -9.41 -13.06
CA LEU A 92 0.33 -8.93 -11.70
C LEU A 92 -1.12 -9.20 -11.32
N GLU A 93 -2.05 -8.99 -12.24
CA GLU A 93 -3.46 -9.32 -12.04
C GLU A 93 -3.66 -10.82 -11.81
N THR A 94 -3.00 -11.67 -12.63
CA THR A 94 -3.06 -13.13 -12.44
C THR A 94 -2.40 -13.61 -11.15
N ALA A 95 -1.52 -12.80 -10.56
CA ALA A 95 -0.90 -13.06 -9.26
C ALA A 95 -1.73 -12.51 -8.07
N GLY A 96 -2.92 -11.98 -8.32
CA GLY A 96 -3.79 -11.40 -7.29
C GLY A 96 -3.29 -10.06 -6.73
N ILE A 97 -2.41 -9.37 -7.46
CA ILE A 97 -1.91 -8.05 -7.08
C ILE A 97 -2.83 -7.01 -7.70
N HIS A 98 -3.60 -6.34 -6.83
CA HIS A 98 -4.61 -5.38 -7.25
C HIS A 98 -4.27 -3.94 -6.88
N GLN A 99 -3.22 -3.75 -6.07
CA GLN A 99 -2.79 -2.47 -5.57
C GLN A 99 -1.31 -2.27 -5.92
N LEU A 100 -0.97 -1.16 -6.57
CA LEU A 100 0.40 -0.86 -6.95
C LEU A 100 0.73 0.57 -6.57
N VAL A 101 1.88 0.76 -5.95
CA VAL A 101 2.48 2.08 -5.75
C VAL A 101 3.72 2.16 -6.62
N VAL A 102 3.73 3.10 -7.56
CA VAL A 102 4.86 3.34 -8.46
C VAL A 102 5.38 4.74 -8.24
N VAL A 103 6.63 4.84 -7.79
CA VAL A 103 7.30 6.11 -7.50
C VAL A 103 8.56 6.25 -8.35
N THR A 104 8.77 7.44 -8.92
CA THR A 104 10.08 7.85 -9.44
C THR A 104 10.67 8.91 -8.53
N VAL A 105 11.97 8.77 -8.25
CA VAL A 105 12.76 9.74 -7.50
C VAL A 105 13.89 10.20 -8.40
N ASP A 106 13.78 11.44 -8.87
CA ASP A 106 14.71 12.02 -9.82
C ASP A 106 15.47 13.20 -9.20
N THR A 107 16.76 13.33 -9.48
CA THR A 107 17.55 14.52 -9.16
C THR A 107 17.20 15.64 -10.12
N ALA A 108 17.03 16.84 -9.59
CA ALA A 108 16.84 18.06 -10.35
C ALA A 108 17.54 19.23 -9.65
N THR A 109 17.40 20.40 -10.24
CA THR A 109 17.91 21.66 -9.69
C THR A 109 16.74 22.62 -9.55
N SER A 110 16.64 23.33 -8.42
CA SER A 110 15.66 24.40 -8.22
C SER A 110 16.04 25.66 -9.02
N ASP A 111 15.15 26.64 -9.06
CA ASP A 111 15.34 27.90 -9.78
C ASP A 111 16.56 28.69 -9.29
N ASP A 112 16.96 28.49 -8.02
CA ASP A 112 18.13 29.11 -7.39
C ASP A 112 19.45 28.34 -7.63
N GLY A 113 19.42 27.24 -8.38
CA GLY A 113 20.58 26.40 -8.62
C GLY A 113 20.86 25.34 -7.55
N SER A 114 20.05 25.27 -6.47
CA SER A 114 20.21 24.26 -5.42
C SER A 114 19.80 22.86 -5.90
N PRO A 115 20.48 21.78 -5.43
CA PRO A 115 20.03 20.43 -5.72
C PRO A 115 18.67 20.14 -5.04
N MET A 116 17.82 19.41 -5.76
CA MET A 116 16.53 18.96 -5.25
C MET A 116 16.18 17.57 -5.77
N PHE A 117 15.27 16.89 -5.08
CA PHE A 117 14.65 15.65 -5.58
C PHE A 117 13.22 15.92 -6.04
N VAL A 118 12.84 15.31 -7.15
CA VAL A 118 11.47 15.27 -7.65
C VAL A 118 10.92 13.89 -7.38
N LEU A 119 9.90 13.80 -6.54
CA LEU A 119 9.19 12.56 -6.26
C LEU A 119 7.87 12.58 -7.04
N VAL A 120 7.66 11.57 -7.88
CA VAL A 120 6.42 11.39 -8.63
C VAL A 120 5.83 10.04 -8.24
N GLY A 121 4.68 10.04 -7.58
CA GLY A 121 4.03 8.84 -7.09
C GLY A 121 2.70 8.58 -7.77
N ARG A 122 2.43 7.30 -8.00
CA ARG A 122 1.18 6.81 -8.57
C ARG A 122 0.67 5.66 -7.73
N VAL A 123 -0.58 5.76 -7.28
CA VAL A 123 -1.29 4.66 -6.64
C VAL A 123 -2.28 4.11 -7.65
N ILE A 124 -2.08 2.87 -8.07
CA ILE A 124 -2.87 2.19 -9.09
C ILE A 124 -3.66 1.06 -8.42
N MET A 125 -4.97 1.08 -8.58
CA MET A 125 -5.86 -0.02 -8.23
C MET A 125 -6.37 -0.65 -9.53
N THR A 126 -6.26 -1.97 -9.68
CA THR A 126 -6.77 -2.67 -10.88
C THR A 126 -8.20 -3.16 -10.71
N ASN A 127 -8.70 -3.26 -9.48
CA ASN A 127 -10.06 -3.67 -9.18
C ASN A 127 -10.58 -3.04 -7.86
N PRO A 128 -11.46 -2.02 -7.90
CA PRO A 128 -11.90 -1.30 -9.10
C PRO A 128 -10.75 -0.52 -9.74
N GLN A 129 -10.84 -0.23 -11.05
CA GLN A 129 -9.81 0.54 -11.73
C GLN A 129 -9.79 1.99 -11.25
N ALA A 130 -8.71 2.37 -10.57
CA ALA A 130 -8.48 3.73 -10.11
C ALA A 130 -6.98 4.05 -10.18
N SER A 131 -6.65 5.32 -10.40
CA SER A 131 -5.28 5.80 -10.36
C SER A 131 -5.25 7.16 -9.69
N GLN A 132 -4.34 7.35 -8.74
CA GLN A 132 -4.04 8.65 -8.15
C GLN A 132 -2.60 9.04 -8.50
N PHE A 133 -2.39 10.32 -8.76
CA PHE A 133 -1.09 10.86 -9.14
C PHE A 133 -0.73 12.02 -8.21
N ASN A 134 0.45 11.95 -7.62
CA ASN A 134 0.99 13.00 -6.75
C ASN A 134 2.43 13.34 -7.17
N LYS A 135 2.81 14.60 -6.99
CA LYS A 135 4.18 15.08 -7.23
C LYS A 135 4.62 15.93 -6.05
N ARG A 136 5.85 15.70 -5.58
CA ARG A 136 6.51 16.49 -4.53
C ARG A 136 7.88 16.93 -5.01
N HIS A 137 8.29 18.11 -4.55
CA HIS A 137 9.65 18.64 -4.75
C HIS A 137 10.30 18.73 -3.38
N CYS A 138 11.51 18.22 -3.28
CA CYS A 138 12.26 18.11 -2.04
C CYS A 138 13.53 18.95 -2.19
N GLU A 139 13.40 20.25 -1.93
CA GLU A 139 14.53 21.18 -2.01
C GLU A 139 15.47 21.02 -0.81
N ARG A 140 16.77 20.89 -1.08
CA ARG A 140 17.81 20.74 -0.04
C ARG A 140 17.48 19.63 0.97
N CYS A 141 16.91 18.54 0.49
CA CYS A 141 16.39 17.49 1.36
C CYS A 141 17.49 16.60 1.95
N ALA A 142 17.43 16.46 3.27
CA ALA A 142 18.04 15.38 4.01
C ALA A 142 17.06 14.19 4.12
N ASP A 143 17.54 13.07 4.66
CA ASP A 143 16.81 11.79 4.73
C ASP A 143 15.45 11.92 5.44
N ASP A 144 15.34 12.75 6.49
CA ASP A 144 14.11 12.98 7.26
C ASP A 144 13.01 13.69 6.45
N ARG A 145 13.38 14.76 5.73
CA ARG A 145 12.50 15.47 4.80
C ARG A 145 12.06 14.55 3.67
N LEU A 146 12.99 13.76 3.12
CA LEU A 146 12.69 12.82 2.04
C LEU A 146 11.66 11.77 2.48
N GLN A 147 11.81 11.22 3.68
CA GLN A 147 10.82 10.28 4.25
C GLN A 147 9.44 10.93 4.42
N SER A 148 9.41 12.17 4.90
CA SER A 148 8.16 12.93 5.05
C SER A 148 7.47 13.16 3.71
N GLU A 149 8.19 13.65 2.70
CA GLU A 149 7.64 13.89 1.36
C GLU A 149 7.21 12.59 0.68
N ALA A 150 7.98 11.51 0.83
CA ALA A 150 7.63 10.19 0.31
C ALA A 150 6.36 9.63 0.96
N THR A 151 6.15 9.89 2.26
CA THR A 151 4.93 9.50 2.97
C THR A 151 3.71 10.26 2.45
N THR A 152 3.82 11.58 2.32
CA THR A 152 2.74 12.44 1.81
C THR A 152 2.44 12.22 0.32
N LEU A 153 3.33 11.56 -0.41
CA LEU A 153 3.14 11.22 -1.81
C LEU A 153 2.05 10.15 -2.02
N VAL A 154 1.85 9.27 -1.04
CA VAL A 154 1.01 8.07 -1.14
C VAL A 154 -0.08 7.98 -0.06
N ALA A 155 -0.14 8.98 0.82
CA ALA A 155 -1.23 9.17 1.80
C ALA A 155 -2.47 9.76 1.12
#